data_AF-A0A7S3MM68-F1
#
_entry.id   AF-A0A7S3MM68-F1
#
_cell.length_a   1.000
_cell.length_b   1.000
_cell.length_c   1.000
_cell.angle_alpha   90.00
_cell.angle_beta   90.00
_cell.angle_gamma   90.00
#
_symmetry.space_group_name_H-M   'P 1'
#
loop_
_entity.id
_entity.type
_entity.pdbx_description
1 polymer ?
#
loop_
_entity_poly.entity_id
_entity_poly.type
_entity_poly.pdbx_seq_one_letter_code
_entity_poly.pdbx_strand_id
1 'polypeptide(L)'
;MPREAMNSESRGRKLCIALGHFIHMIIAIMLAALLLSWMHNAKDINNAFDELCENTKCRYHDVRFYDVAFEHGPFSDPHHAKELRHKIRETYSKEDMKTGTRWTMVYAFSGTLLVLVGLNGIAMMLGAWSLKARALGGCCCCLLGLLNFVSIIVTAVCRFNTIGNLAAISLTPSKYSGEPFEFDKHGRRLEGGLSEEHTFKGDAKVILVSWIAQILLCCSHCCVMGYIQKPHVKRSDAYDTLNPKLSHDDEGSEEKSLVATPGENKDSALTARYY
;
A
#
# COMPACT_ATOMS: atom_id res chain seq x y z
N MET A 1 17.85 -30.09 -5.79
CA MET A 1 17.49 -29.45 -4.51
C MET A 1 16.28 -28.52 -4.55
N PRO A 2 16.24 -27.33 -5.19
CA PRO A 2 15.09 -26.41 -5.05
C PRO A 2 13.75 -26.96 -5.59
N ARG A 3 13.80 -27.72 -6.69
CA ARG A 3 12.61 -28.33 -7.30
C ARG A 3 12.02 -29.47 -6.47
N GLU A 4 12.89 -30.24 -5.81
CA GLU A 4 12.46 -31.35 -4.94
C GLU A 4 11.75 -30.84 -3.69
N ALA A 5 12.23 -29.73 -3.12
CA ALA A 5 11.57 -29.07 -2.00
C ALA A 5 10.15 -28.58 -2.35
N MET A 6 9.94 -28.03 -3.54
CA MET A 6 8.59 -27.63 -3.98
C MET A 6 7.70 -28.85 -4.29
N ASN A 7 8.29 -29.96 -4.74
CA ASN A 7 7.55 -31.19 -5.00
C ASN A 7 7.16 -31.92 -3.71
N SER A 8 7.89 -31.73 -2.62
CA SER A 8 7.56 -32.30 -1.30
C SER A 8 6.48 -31.53 -0.54
N GLU A 9 6.11 -30.33 -0.99
CA GLU A 9 4.97 -29.57 -0.44
C GLU A 9 3.65 -30.33 -0.60
N SER A 10 2.89 -30.43 0.49
CA SER A 10 1.55 -31.02 0.47
C SER A 10 0.60 -30.24 -0.43
N ARG A 11 -0.35 -30.94 -1.07
CA ARG A 11 -1.38 -30.31 -1.90
C ARG A 11 -2.18 -29.26 -1.12
N GLY A 12 -2.48 -29.53 0.15
CA GLY A 12 -3.15 -28.58 1.03
C GLY A 12 -2.37 -27.28 1.20
N ARG A 13 -1.04 -27.34 1.42
CA ARG A 13 -0.20 -26.14 1.52
C ARG A 13 -0.22 -25.32 0.23
N LYS A 14 -0.07 -25.98 -0.93
CA LYS A 14 -0.13 -25.31 -2.24
C LYS A 14 -1.47 -24.61 -2.46
N LEU A 15 -2.57 -25.27 -2.11
CA LEU A 15 -3.91 -24.71 -2.21
C LEU A 15 -4.10 -23.51 -1.28
N CYS A 16 -3.63 -23.57 -0.03
CA CYS A 16 -3.66 -22.44 0.90
C CYS A 16 -2.87 -21.23 0.37
N ILE A 17 -1.69 -21.46 -0.21
CA ILE A 17 -0.88 -20.39 -0.82
C ILE A 17 -1.62 -19.76 -1.99
N ALA A 18 -2.14 -20.58 -2.91
CA ALA A 18 -2.88 -20.11 -4.07
C ALA A 18 -4.14 -19.33 -3.66
N LEU A 19 -4.92 -19.85 -2.70
CA LEU A 19 -6.13 -19.19 -2.20
C LEU A 19 -5.80 -17.87 -1.49
N GLY A 20 -4.74 -17.85 -0.68
CA GLY A 20 -4.29 -16.63 -0.01
C GLY A 20 -3.96 -15.51 -0.99
N HIS A 21 -3.17 -15.80 -2.03
CA HIS A 21 -2.84 -14.83 -3.07
C HIS A 21 -4.04 -14.47 -3.96
N PHE A 22 -4.96 -15.40 -4.19
CA PHE A 22 -6.21 -15.11 -4.90
C PHE A 22 -7.05 -14.07 -4.16
N ILE A 23 -7.25 -14.23 -2.85
CA ILE A 23 -7.99 -13.27 -2.03
C ILE A 23 -7.31 -11.89 -2.05
N HIS A 24 -5.98 -11.84 -1.88
CA HIS A 24 -5.23 -10.57 -1.94
C HIS A 24 -5.35 -9.91 -3.32
N MET A 25 -5.28 -10.69 -4.40
CA MET A 25 -5.46 -10.20 -5.76
C MET A 25 -6.83 -9.55 -5.94
N ILE A 26 -7.91 -10.23 -5.53
CA ILE A 26 -9.27 -9.69 -5.68
C ILE A 26 -9.42 -8.37 -4.91
N ILE A 27 -8.98 -8.32 -3.65
CA ILE A 27 -9.03 -7.10 -2.84
C ILE A 27 -8.22 -5.97 -3.49
N ALA A 28 -7.00 -6.26 -3.95
CA ALA A 28 -6.15 -5.27 -4.60
C ALA A 28 -6.78 -4.71 -5.88
N ILE A 29 -7.34 -5.58 -6.75
CA ILE A 29 -8.00 -5.16 -7.99
C ILE A 29 -9.27 -4.36 -7.72
N MET A 30 -10.08 -4.73 -6.71
CA MET A 30 -11.26 -3.96 -6.33
C MET A 30 -10.90 -2.54 -5.84
N LEU A 31 -9.88 -2.43 -4.97
CA LEU A 31 -9.39 -1.13 -4.50
C LEU A 31 -8.76 -0.32 -5.63
N ALA A 32 -8.02 -0.97 -6.55
CA ALA A 32 -7.45 -0.32 -7.72
C ALA A 32 -8.55 0.26 -8.61
N ALA A 33 -9.59 -0.52 -8.92
CA ALA A 33 -10.72 -0.07 -9.74
C ALA A 33 -11.43 1.13 -9.11
N LEU A 34 -11.62 1.11 -7.78
CA LEU A 34 -12.20 2.23 -7.04
C LEU A 34 -11.33 3.50 -7.14
N LEU A 35 -10.03 3.40 -6.91
CA LEU A 35 -9.16 4.58 -6.96
C LEU A 35 -8.98 5.10 -8.39
N LEU A 36 -8.89 4.20 -9.38
CA LEU A 36 -8.75 4.59 -10.78
C LEU A 36 -10.03 5.21 -11.36
N SER A 37 -11.22 4.84 -10.87
CA SER A 37 -12.45 5.51 -11.28
C SER A 37 -12.52 6.95 -10.73
N TRP A 38 -12.05 7.18 -9.50
CA TRP A 38 -11.87 8.54 -8.95
C TRP A 38 -10.80 9.34 -9.71
N MET A 39 -9.70 8.70 -10.10
CA MET A 39 -8.66 9.30 -10.93
C MET A 39 -9.21 9.71 -12.30
N HIS A 40 -10.02 8.85 -12.94
CA HIS A 40 -10.65 9.15 -14.22
C HIS A 40 -11.58 10.36 -14.12
N ASN A 41 -12.46 10.38 -13.10
CA ASN A 41 -13.33 11.51 -12.82
C ASN A 41 -12.54 12.81 -12.59
N ALA A 42 -11.45 12.77 -11.82
CA ALA A 42 -10.60 13.94 -11.60
C ALA A 42 -9.89 14.40 -12.88
N LYS A 43 -9.52 13.47 -13.78
CA LYS A 43 -8.96 13.78 -15.09
C LYS A 43 -9.99 14.49 -15.97
N ASP A 44 -11.24 14.03 -15.98
CA ASP A 44 -12.31 14.64 -16.77
C ASP A 44 -12.59 16.08 -16.29
N ILE A 45 -12.62 16.31 -14.97
CA ILE A 45 -12.72 17.64 -14.36
C ILE A 45 -11.56 18.55 -14.81
N ASN A 46 -10.32 18.06 -14.74
CA ASN A 46 -9.16 18.86 -15.14
C ASN A 46 -9.21 19.18 -16.65
N ASN A 47 -9.51 18.20 -17.50
CA ASN A 47 -9.60 18.41 -18.96
C ASN A 47 -10.67 19.43 -19.33
N ALA A 48 -11.87 19.33 -18.76
CA ALA A 48 -12.96 20.27 -19.02
C ALA A 48 -12.61 21.69 -18.54
N PHE A 49 -11.89 21.80 -17.42
CA PHE A 49 -11.40 23.09 -16.93
C PHE A 49 -10.30 23.67 -17.82
N ASP A 50 -9.38 22.84 -18.31
CA ASP A 50 -8.31 23.24 -19.22
C ASP A 50 -8.88 23.77 -20.55
N GLU A 51 -9.90 23.10 -21.10
CA GLU A 51 -10.61 23.55 -22.30
C GLU A 51 -11.26 24.93 -22.09
N LEU A 52 -11.91 25.16 -20.95
CA LEU A 52 -12.44 26.48 -20.60
C LEU A 52 -11.30 27.51 -20.50
N CYS A 53 -10.18 27.15 -19.88
CA CYS A 53 -9.02 28.03 -19.70
C CYS A 53 -8.36 28.45 -21.01
N GLU A 54 -8.28 27.53 -21.98
CA GLU A 54 -7.77 27.81 -23.33
C GLU A 54 -8.66 28.84 -24.04
N ASN A 55 -9.98 28.72 -23.90
CA ASN A 55 -10.94 29.61 -24.54
C ASN A 55 -11.01 31.01 -23.90
N THR A 56 -10.80 31.14 -22.59
CA THR A 56 -10.98 32.40 -21.86
C THR A 56 -9.67 33.07 -21.40
N LYS A 57 -8.51 32.48 -21.70
CA LYS A 57 -7.18 32.94 -21.26
C LYS A 57 -7.05 33.02 -19.73
N CYS A 58 -7.41 31.94 -19.04
CA CYS A 58 -7.34 31.87 -17.58
C CYS A 58 -5.90 32.07 -17.04
N ARG A 59 -5.80 32.68 -15.86
CA ARG A 59 -4.54 32.84 -15.12
C ARG A 59 -4.02 31.54 -14.49
N TYR A 60 -4.82 30.47 -14.47
CA TYR A 60 -4.59 29.24 -13.68
C TYR A 60 -4.27 27.99 -14.53
N HIS A 61 -3.65 28.16 -15.70
CA HIS A 61 -3.32 27.05 -16.61
C HIS A 61 -2.32 26.03 -16.03
N ASP A 62 -1.64 26.35 -14.93
CA ASP A 62 -0.67 25.48 -14.26
C ASP A 62 -1.24 24.71 -13.06
N VAL A 63 -2.55 24.82 -12.81
CA VAL A 63 -3.20 24.25 -11.62
C VAL A 63 -4.07 23.06 -12.01
N ARG A 64 -3.93 21.95 -11.28
CA ARG A 64 -4.89 20.84 -11.35
C ARG A 64 -6.17 21.26 -10.64
N PHE A 65 -7.18 21.66 -11.40
CA PHE A 65 -8.41 22.22 -10.85
C PHE A 65 -9.06 21.32 -9.78
N TYR A 66 -9.12 20.00 -10.00
CA TYR A 66 -9.64 19.06 -9.01
C TYR A 66 -8.92 19.18 -7.65
N ASP A 67 -7.59 19.39 -7.63
CA ASP A 67 -6.84 19.44 -6.37
C ASP A 67 -7.08 20.73 -5.57
N VAL A 68 -7.66 21.78 -6.17
CA VAL A 68 -7.96 23.08 -5.54
C VAL A 68 -9.45 23.41 -5.45
N ALA A 69 -10.32 22.71 -6.18
CA ALA A 69 -11.73 23.05 -6.31
C ALA A 69 -12.49 23.03 -4.97
N PHE A 70 -12.01 22.27 -3.99
CA PHE A 70 -12.58 22.21 -2.63
C PHE A 70 -12.73 23.58 -1.96
N GLU A 71 -12.02 24.62 -2.41
CA GLU A 71 -12.13 25.98 -1.85
C GLU A 71 -13.39 26.73 -2.27
N HIS A 72 -14.06 26.32 -3.36
CA HIS A 72 -15.17 27.07 -3.97
C HIS A 72 -16.54 26.85 -3.30
N GLY A 73 -16.71 25.76 -2.58
CA GLY A 73 -17.98 25.38 -1.96
C GLY A 73 -18.09 25.73 -0.48
N PRO A 74 -19.25 25.46 0.13
CA PRO A 74 -19.44 25.57 1.57
C PRO A 74 -18.66 24.47 2.31
N PHE A 75 -18.42 24.69 3.60
CA PHE A 75 -17.77 23.72 4.49
C PHE A 75 -18.76 23.21 5.52
N SER A 76 -18.65 21.93 5.89
CA SER A 76 -19.53 21.36 6.92
C SER A 76 -19.26 21.95 8.32
N ASP A 77 -18.09 22.55 8.53
CA ASP A 77 -17.76 23.33 9.73
C ASP A 77 -17.08 24.64 9.30
N PRO A 78 -17.82 25.74 9.19
CA PRO A 78 -17.27 27.03 8.77
C PRO A 78 -16.23 27.62 9.74
N HIS A 79 -16.36 27.35 11.04
CA HIS A 79 -15.42 27.85 12.05
C HIS A 79 -14.08 27.13 11.93
N HIS A 80 -14.11 25.79 11.88
CA HIS A 80 -12.89 25.01 11.68
C HIS A 80 -12.24 25.27 10.32
N ALA A 81 -13.04 25.46 9.27
CA ALA A 81 -12.52 25.86 7.96
C ALA A 81 -11.81 27.22 8.00
N LYS A 82 -12.31 28.19 8.78
CA LYS A 82 -11.66 29.49 8.98
C LYS A 82 -10.30 29.35 9.66
N GLU A 83 -10.21 28.52 10.69
CA GLU A 83 -8.95 28.23 11.39
C GLU A 83 -7.92 27.56 10.46
N LEU A 84 -8.33 26.54 9.72
CA LEU A 84 -7.45 25.85 8.76
C LEU A 84 -6.97 26.80 7.65
N ARG A 85 -7.85 27.66 7.13
CA ARG A 85 -7.48 28.68 6.14
C ARG A 85 -6.46 29.68 6.68
N HIS A 86 -6.62 30.12 7.93
CA HIS A 86 -5.64 30.98 8.59
C HIS A 86 -4.27 30.30 8.64
N LYS A 87 -4.23 29.07 9.17
CA LYS A 87 -3.02 28.26 9.25
C LYS A 87 -2.36 28.02 7.89
N ILE A 88 -3.17 27.79 6.84
CA ILE A 88 -2.66 27.61 5.48
C ILE A 88 -1.93 28.88 5.00
N ARG A 89 -2.54 30.06 5.18
CA ARG A 89 -1.93 31.33 4.76
C ARG A 89 -0.63 31.65 5.49
N GLU A 90 -0.49 31.21 6.74
CA GLU A 90 0.74 31.39 7.52
C GLU A 90 1.83 30.39 7.14
N THR A 91 1.46 29.18 6.74
CA THR A 91 2.41 28.07 6.56
C THR A 91 2.88 27.90 5.11
N TYR A 92 2.04 28.21 4.13
CA TYR A 92 2.27 27.87 2.72
C TYR A 92 2.48 29.12 1.86
N SER A 93 3.42 29.03 0.91
CA SER A 93 3.58 30.03 -0.14
C SER A 93 2.38 30.01 -1.11
N LYS A 94 2.26 31.05 -1.96
CA LYS A 94 1.22 31.07 -3.01
C LYS A 94 1.41 29.93 -4.00
N GLU A 95 2.66 29.59 -4.28
CA GLU A 95 3.08 28.49 -5.15
C GLU A 95 2.68 27.14 -4.54
N ASP A 96 2.83 26.95 -3.23
CA ASP A 96 2.39 25.73 -2.54
C ASP A 96 0.86 25.57 -2.60
N MET A 97 0.11 26.68 -2.49
CA MET A 97 -1.35 26.65 -2.59
C MET A 97 -1.84 26.16 -3.96
N LYS A 98 -1.10 26.44 -5.05
CA LYS A 98 -1.42 25.91 -6.39
C LYS A 98 -1.37 24.39 -6.47
N THR A 99 -0.60 23.76 -5.59
CA THR A 99 -0.46 22.31 -5.57
C THR A 99 -1.72 21.64 -4.99
N GLY A 100 -2.49 22.35 -4.16
CA GLY A 100 -3.73 21.86 -3.57
C GLY A 100 -3.57 20.59 -2.73
N THR A 101 -4.58 19.74 -2.78
CA THR A 101 -4.65 18.49 -1.99
C THR A 101 -3.74 17.38 -2.50
N ARG A 102 -3.42 17.38 -3.81
CA ARG A 102 -2.73 16.29 -4.53
C ARG A 102 -3.45 14.95 -4.43
N TRP A 103 -4.76 14.93 -4.21
CA TRP A 103 -5.52 13.69 -4.17
C TRP A 103 -5.52 12.99 -5.53
N THR A 104 -5.40 13.73 -6.64
CA THR A 104 -5.18 13.12 -7.97
C THR A 104 -3.94 12.21 -8.01
N MET A 105 -2.85 12.63 -7.34
CA MET A 105 -1.62 11.85 -7.24
C MET A 105 -1.84 10.59 -6.38
N VAL A 106 -2.60 10.70 -5.29
CA VAL A 106 -2.95 9.56 -4.42
C VAL A 106 -3.72 8.51 -5.22
N TYR A 107 -4.74 8.92 -5.98
CA TYR A 107 -5.55 7.99 -6.78
C TYR A 107 -4.73 7.31 -7.86
N ALA A 108 -3.95 8.07 -8.63
CA ALA A 108 -3.12 7.53 -9.71
C ALA A 108 -2.04 6.59 -9.17
N PHE A 109 -1.23 7.05 -8.22
CA PHE A 109 -0.11 6.26 -7.71
C PHE A 109 -0.58 5.00 -7.00
N SER A 110 -1.55 5.14 -6.09
CA SER A 110 -2.05 4.00 -5.30
C SER A 110 -2.88 3.04 -6.16
N GLY A 111 -3.72 3.57 -7.06
CA GLY A 111 -4.52 2.77 -7.98
C GLY A 111 -3.65 1.92 -8.91
N THR A 112 -2.68 2.53 -9.59
CA THR A 112 -1.74 1.80 -10.46
C THR A 112 -0.92 0.77 -9.68
N LEU A 113 -0.44 1.12 -8.50
CA LEU A 113 0.32 0.19 -7.67
C LEU A 113 -0.51 -1.03 -7.25
N LEU A 114 -1.77 -0.84 -6.88
CA LEU A 114 -2.66 -1.95 -6.53
C LEU A 114 -2.97 -2.86 -7.73
N VAL A 115 -3.03 -2.34 -8.95
CA VAL A 115 -3.07 -3.18 -10.17
C VAL A 115 -1.82 -4.06 -10.25
N LEU A 116 -0.63 -3.49 -10.04
CA LEU A 116 0.63 -4.25 -10.08
C LEU A 116 0.69 -5.31 -8.97
N VAL A 117 0.20 -4.99 -7.76
CA VAL A 117 0.06 -5.97 -6.66
C VAL A 117 -0.89 -7.10 -7.05
N GLY A 118 -2.02 -6.78 -7.68
CA GLY A 118 -2.96 -7.78 -8.21
C GLY A 118 -2.32 -8.71 -9.25
N LEU A 119 -1.60 -8.15 -10.22
CA LEU A 119 -0.85 -8.93 -11.23
C LEU A 119 0.22 -9.81 -10.59
N ASN A 120 0.93 -9.31 -9.58
CA ASN A 120 1.89 -10.12 -8.81
C ASN A 120 1.20 -11.27 -8.05
N GLY A 121 -0.03 -11.05 -7.58
CA GLY A 121 -0.87 -12.10 -7.00
C GLY A 121 -1.06 -13.29 -7.95
N ILE A 122 -1.30 -13.05 -9.24
CA ILE A 122 -1.40 -14.10 -10.26
C ILE A 122 -0.08 -14.88 -10.39
N ALA A 123 1.06 -14.18 -10.45
CA ALA A 123 2.36 -14.82 -10.52
C ALA A 123 2.63 -15.71 -9.29
N MET A 124 2.24 -15.26 -8.11
CA MET A 124 2.36 -16.02 -6.85
C MET A 124 1.41 -17.22 -6.79
N MET A 125 0.19 -17.09 -7.33
CA MET A 125 -0.73 -18.22 -7.48
C MET A 125 -0.13 -19.30 -8.38
N LEU A 126 0.37 -18.94 -9.56
CA LEU A 126 1.10 -19.87 -10.44
C LEU A 126 2.36 -20.41 -9.76
N GLY A 127 2.99 -19.59 -8.92
CA GLY A 127 4.10 -19.94 -8.05
C GLY A 127 3.81 -21.08 -7.09
N ALA A 128 2.54 -21.39 -6.77
CA ALA A 128 2.21 -22.56 -5.97
C ALA A 128 2.62 -23.88 -6.66
N TRP A 129 2.72 -23.90 -8.00
CA TRP A 129 3.12 -25.07 -8.79
C TRP A 129 4.39 -24.88 -9.62
N SER A 130 4.88 -23.65 -9.78
CA SER A 130 6.08 -23.34 -10.56
C SER A 130 7.11 -22.55 -9.75
N LEU A 131 8.29 -23.15 -9.53
CA LEU A 131 9.37 -22.52 -8.76
C LEU A 131 9.84 -21.22 -9.40
N LYS A 132 9.90 -21.16 -10.74
CA LYS A 132 10.31 -19.96 -11.47
C LYS A 132 9.31 -18.82 -11.27
N ALA A 133 8.02 -19.11 -11.35
CA ALA A 133 6.97 -18.14 -11.10
C ALA A 133 6.98 -17.66 -9.64
N ARG A 134 7.21 -18.57 -8.69
CA ARG A 134 7.34 -18.23 -7.26
C ARG A 134 8.52 -17.32 -6.98
N ALA A 135 9.69 -17.61 -7.56
CA ALA A 135 10.87 -16.78 -7.40
C ALA A 135 10.69 -15.38 -7.99
N LEU A 136 10.09 -15.29 -9.19
CA LEU A 136 9.77 -14.02 -9.83
C LEU A 136 8.77 -13.21 -8.98
N GLY A 137 7.64 -13.82 -8.60
CA GLY A 137 6.61 -13.16 -7.80
C GLY A 137 7.11 -12.76 -6.41
N GLY A 138 8.00 -13.55 -5.81
CA GLY A 138 8.66 -13.23 -4.54
C GLY A 138 9.61 -12.03 -4.67
N CYS A 139 10.38 -11.95 -5.75
CA CYS A 139 11.25 -10.80 -6.02
C CYS A 139 10.44 -9.52 -6.26
N CYS A 140 9.41 -9.59 -7.11
CA CYS A 140 8.50 -8.48 -7.38
C CYS A 140 7.74 -8.06 -6.12
N CYS A 141 7.34 -9.00 -5.27
CA CYS A 141 6.71 -8.74 -3.99
C CYS A 141 7.54 -7.81 -3.11
N CYS A 142 8.86 -7.99 -3.01
CA CYS A 142 9.72 -7.13 -2.19
C CYS A 142 9.67 -5.67 -2.68
N LEU A 143 9.81 -5.46 -4.00
CA LEU A 143 9.77 -4.12 -4.59
C LEU A 143 8.38 -3.48 -4.46
N LEU A 144 7.32 -4.24 -4.78
CA LEU A 144 5.95 -3.76 -4.67
C LEU A 144 5.54 -3.49 -3.23
N GLY A 145 6.05 -4.28 -2.27
CA GLY A 145 5.84 -4.04 -0.83
C GLY A 145 6.44 -2.70 -0.38
N LEU A 146 7.66 -2.38 -0.81
CA LEU A 146 8.28 -1.08 -0.54
C LEU A 146 7.49 0.07 -1.17
N LEU A 147 7.09 -0.06 -2.44
CA LEU A 147 6.27 0.95 -3.10
C LEU A 147 4.90 1.12 -2.43
N ASN A 148 4.31 0.03 -1.90
CA ASN A 148 3.03 0.08 -1.20
C ASN A 148 3.16 0.81 0.13
N PHE A 149 4.28 0.60 0.84
CA PHE A 149 4.59 1.38 2.02
C PHE A 149 4.78 2.87 1.71
N VAL A 150 5.47 3.22 0.62
CA VAL A 150 5.58 4.62 0.15
C VAL A 150 4.20 5.20 -0.18
N SER A 151 3.34 4.44 -0.86
CA SER A 151 1.96 4.87 -1.18
C SER A 151 1.12 5.14 0.07
N ILE A 152 1.25 4.31 1.12
CA ILE A 152 0.60 4.53 2.43
C ILE A 152 1.07 5.84 3.06
N ILE A 153 2.38 6.14 3.02
CA ILE A 153 2.94 7.39 3.55
C ILE A 153 2.44 8.59 2.75
N VAL A 154 2.54 8.55 1.41
CA VAL A 154 2.09 9.64 0.53
C VAL A 154 0.61 9.94 0.76
N THR A 155 -0.21 8.90 0.85
CA THR A 155 -1.64 9.04 1.15
C THR A 155 -1.87 9.71 2.51
N ALA A 156 -1.16 9.30 3.55
CA ALA A 156 -1.27 9.92 4.87
C ALA A 156 -0.87 11.40 4.84
N VAL A 157 0.24 11.75 4.19
CA VAL A 157 0.72 13.14 4.07
C VAL A 157 -0.28 14.00 3.32
N CYS A 158 -0.79 13.54 2.17
CA CYS A 158 -1.75 14.30 1.36
C CYS A 158 -3.14 14.40 2.01
N ARG A 159 -3.57 13.37 2.75
CA ARG A 159 -4.89 13.35 3.38
C ARG A 159 -4.95 14.12 4.68
N PHE A 160 -3.91 14.05 5.51
CA PHE A 160 -3.92 14.58 6.88
C PHE A 160 -3.12 15.88 7.07
N ASN A 161 -2.49 16.43 6.03
CA ASN A 161 -1.95 17.79 6.10
C ASN A 161 -3.07 18.84 6.22
N THR A 162 -2.70 20.10 6.48
CA THR A 162 -3.67 21.19 6.72
C THR A 162 -4.61 21.42 5.53
N ILE A 163 -4.09 21.34 4.30
CA ILE A 163 -4.88 21.51 3.06
C ILE A 163 -5.85 20.33 2.86
N GLY A 164 -5.38 19.09 3.04
CA GLY A 164 -6.19 17.89 2.96
C GLY A 164 -7.27 17.81 4.03
N ASN A 165 -7.00 18.30 5.25
CA ASN A 165 -8.02 18.43 6.28
C ASN A 165 -9.08 19.46 5.92
N LEU A 166 -8.70 20.60 5.32
CA LEU A 166 -9.65 21.60 4.84
C LEU A 166 -10.53 21.04 3.71
N ALA A 167 -9.93 20.31 2.76
CA ALA A 167 -10.68 19.65 1.70
C ALA A 167 -11.62 18.57 2.25
N ALA A 168 -11.22 17.84 3.28
CA ALA A 168 -12.03 16.78 3.88
C ALA A 168 -13.32 17.25 4.56
N ILE A 169 -13.42 18.54 4.90
CA ILE A 169 -14.64 19.15 5.42
C ILE A 169 -15.39 19.98 4.36
N SER A 170 -14.88 20.04 3.13
CA SER A 170 -15.51 20.75 2.03
C SER A 170 -16.70 19.97 1.47
N LEU A 171 -17.81 20.68 1.28
CA LEU A 171 -19.01 20.19 0.62
C LEU A 171 -19.05 20.59 -0.86
N THR A 172 -17.93 21.08 -1.43
CA THR A 172 -17.86 21.30 -2.88
C THR A 172 -18.14 19.99 -3.61
N PRO A 173 -19.00 20.01 -4.64
CA PRO A 173 -19.13 18.92 -5.60
C PRO A 173 -17.77 18.46 -6.16
N SER A 174 -17.60 17.15 -6.35
CA SER A 174 -16.33 16.57 -6.84
C SER A 174 -16.50 15.55 -7.96
N LYS A 175 -17.73 15.30 -8.43
CA LYS A 175 -18.02 14.43 -9.58
C LYS A 175 -18.23 15.26 -10.84
N TYR A 176 -17.65 14.87 -11.97
CA TYR A 176 -17.92 15.51 -13.25
C TYR A 176 -19.38 15.28 -13.66
N SER A 177 -20.10 16.33 -14.05
CA SER A 177 -21.50 16.20 -14.49
C SER A 177 -21.63 15.73 -15.95
N GLY A 178 -20.56 15.83 -16.74
CA GLY A 178 -20.60 15.66 -18.20
C GLY A 178 -20.82 16.96 -18.96
N GLU A 179 -21.26 18.02 -18.27
CA GLU A 179 -21.48 19.34 -18.85
C GLU A 179 -20.18 20.16 -18.83
N PRO A 180 -19.96 21.08 -19.78
CA PRO A 180 -18.82 21.97 -19.75
C PRO A 180 -18.87 22.90 -18.52
N PHE A 181 -17.70 23.38 -18.11
CA PHE A 181 -17.63 24.47 -17.15
C PHE A 181 -17.97 25.80 -17.84
N GLU A 182 -18.77 26.61 -17.18
CA GLU A 182 -19.09 27.96 -17.63
C GLU A 182 -18.69 28.97 -16.55
N PHE A 183 -18.26 30.15 -16.97
CA PHE A 183 -18.19 31.26 -16.03
C PHE A 183 -19.56 31.91 -15.89
N ASP A 184 -19.89 32.38 -14.69
CA ASP A 184 -21.07 33.22 -14.48
C ASP A 184 -21.02 34.43 -15.43
N LYS A 185 -22.16 35.10 -15.60
CA LYS A 185 -22.30 36.28 -16.48
C LYS A 185 -21.32 37.42 -16.16
N HIS A 186 -20.62 37.34 -15.03
CA HIS A 186 -19.66 38.32 -14.56
C HIS A 186 -18.20 37.84 -14.64
N GLY A 187 -17.94 36.61 -15.08
CA GLY A 187 -16.60 36.01 -15.11
C GLY A 187 -16.03 35.68 -13.72
N ARG A 188 -16.86 35.60 -12.68
CA ARG A 188 -16.43 35.55 -11.26
C ARG A 188 -16.56 34.18 -10.63
N ARG A 189 -17.51 33.36 -11.08
CA ARG A 189 -17.78 32.03 -10.52
C ARG A 189 -17.78 30.98 -11.61
N LEU A 190 -17.23 29.82 -11.29
CA LEU A 190 -17.37 28.64 -12.11
C LEU A 190 -18.74 28.02 -11.80
N GLU A 191 -19.60 27.94 -12.80
CA GLU A 191 -20.89 27.27 -12.76
C GLU A 191 -20.86 26.07 -13.71
N GLY A 192 -21.70 25.06 -13.45
CA GLY A 192 -21.71 23.83 -14.23
C GLY A 192 -20.51 22.90 -13.96
N GLY A 193 -20.36 21.89 -14.82
CA GLY A 193 -19.27 20.90 -14.80
C GLY A 193 -19.19 19.94 -13.62
N LEU A 194 -19.84 20.22 -12.48
CA LEU A 194 -19.81 19.34 -11.31
C LEU A 194 -21.22 18.92 -10.88
N SER A 195 -21.35 17.63 -10.55
CA SER A 195 -22.54 16.99 -10.00
C SER A 195 -22.49 16.95 -8.47
N GLU A 196 -23.61 17.26 -7.83
CA GLU A 196 -23.77 17.25 -6.36
C GLU A 196 -23.77 15.85 -5.74
N GLU A 197 -23.77 14.78 -6.55
CA GLU A 197 -23.80 13.41 -6.05
C GLU A 197 -22.61 13.10 -5.13
N HIS A 198 -21.42 13.60 -5.47
CA HIS A 198 -20.20 13.41 -4.69
C HIS A 198 -19.63 14.75 -4.24
N THR A 199 -18.96 14.76 -3.09
CA THR A 199 -18.27 15.93 -2.55
C THR A 199 -16.86 15.57 -2.11
N PHE A 200 -16.00 16.58 -1.93
CA PHE A 200 -14.64 16.37 -1.38
C PHE A 200 -14.67 15.70 0.01
N LYS A 201 -15.68 15.96 0.83
CA LYS A 201 -15.90 15.23 2.08
C LYS A 201 -16.18 13.73 1.87
N GLY A 202 -16.89 13.37 0.80
CA GLY A 202 -17.08 11.99 0.38
C GLY A 202 -15.77 11.35 -0.09
N ASP A 203 -15.04 12.05 -0.95
CA ASP A 203 -13.74 11.62 -1.48
C ASP A 203 -12.73 11.38 -0.37
N ALA A 204 -12.69 12.27 0.63
CA ALA A 204 -11.86 12.14 1.82
C ALA A 204 -12.12 10.85 2.61
N LYS A 205 -13.37 10.34 2.61
CA LYS A 205 -13.74 9.06 3.23
C LYS A 205 -13.27 7.89 2.37
N VAL A 206 -13.42 7.98 1.05
CA VAL A 206 -12.94 6.95 0.12
C VAL A 206 -11.42 6.78 0.24
N ILE A 207 -10.68 7.88 0.30
CA ILE A 207 -9.22 7.88 0.54
C ILE A 207 -8.91 7.20 1.87
N LEU A 208 -9.60 7.58 2.95
CA LEU A 208 -9.36 7.03 4.29
C LEU A 208 -9.62 5.51 4.34
N VAL A 209 -10.74 5.05 3.79
CA VAL A 209 -11.09 3.62 3.73
C VAL A 209 -10.07 2.85 2.91
N SER A 210 -9.70 3.38 1.73
CA SER A 210 -8.69 2.75 0.87
C SER A 210 -7.32 2.69 1.54
N TRP A 211 -6.94 3.73 2.28
CA TRP A 211 -5.69 3.79 3.04
C TRP A 211 -5.63 2.73 4.14
N ILE A 212 -6.71 2.59 4.93
CA ILE A 212 -6.82 1.53 5.96
C ILE A 212 -6.75 0.15 5.29
N ALA A 213 -7.46 -0.05 4.18
CA ALA A 213 -7.46 -1.32 3.45
C ALA A 213 -6.06 -1.67 2.91
N GLN A 214 -5.30 -0.69 2.41
CA GLN A 214 -3.91 -0.89 1.97
C GLN A 214 -2.98 -1.29 3.13
N ILE A 215 -3.14 -0.69 4.31
CA ILE A 215 -2.38 -1.09 5.51
C ILE A 215 -2.68 -2.55 5.86
N LEU A 216 -3.96 -2.92 5.92
CA LEU A 216 -4.38 -4.29 6.21
C LEU A 216 -3.84 -5.27 5.17
N LEU A 217 -3.93 -4.93 3.89
CA LEU A 217 -3.40 -5.75 2.79
C LEU A 217 -1.87 -5.90 2.90
N CYS A 218 -1.15 -4.84 3.28
CA CYS A 218 0.29 -4.88 3.50
C CYS A 218 0.66 -5.83 4.64
N CYS A 219 -0.01 -5.69 5.80
CA CYS A 219 0.23 -6.53 6.96
C CYS A 219 -0.13 -8.00 6.68
N SER A 220 -1.28 -8.27 6.06
CA SER A 220 -1.68 -9.64 5.73
C SER A 220 -0.73 -10.30 4.74
N HIS A 221 -0.18 -9.54 3.80
CA HIS A 221 0.80 -10.06 2.85
C HIS A 221 2.11 -10.47 3.54
N CYS A 222 2.60 -9.68 4.50
CA CYS A 222 3.77 -10.05 5.33
C CYS A 222 3.53 -11.37 6.08
N CYS A 223 2.34 -11.56 6.66
CA CYS A 223 1.97 -12.80 7.35
C CYS A 223 1.93 -14.00 6.39
N VAL A 224 1.38 -13.84 5.19
CA VAL A 224 1.35 -14.90 4.16
C VAL A 224 2.77 -15.29 3.74
N MET A 225 3.66 -14.31 3.51
CA MET A 225 5.05 -14.59 3.13
C MET A 225 5.81 -15.32 4.25
N GLY A 226 5.62 -14.92 5.51
CA GLY A 226 6.19 -15.65 6.66
C GLY A 226 5.69 -17.09 6.75
N TYR A 227 4.40 -17.32 6.48
CA TYR A 227 3.83 -18.67 6.41
C TYR A 227 4.43 -19.51 5.27
N ILE A 228 4.68 -18.89 4.11
CA ILE A 228 5.33 -19.57 2.96
C ILE A 228 6.76 -19.98 3.29
N GLN A 229 7.49 -19.19 4.07
CA GLN A 229 8.89 -19.46 4.43
C GLN A 229 9.07 -20.51 5.53
N LYS A 230 8.00 -20.90 6.23
CA LYS A 230 8.09 -21.91 7.30
C LYS A 230 8.69 -23.23 6.77
N PRO A 231 9.81 -23.73 7.34
CA PRO A 231 10.45 -24.96 6.89
C PRO A 231 9.51 -26.16 7.06
N HIS A 232 9.64 -27.11 6.14
CA HIS A 232 8.94 -28.39 6.26
C HIS A 232 9.59 -29.22 7.35
N VAL A 233 8.97 -29.28 8.53
CA VAL A 233 9.33 -30.27 9.53
C VAL A 233 8.83 -31.61 9.02
N LYS A 234 9.75 -32.51 8.64
CA LYS A 234 9.37 -33.90 8.32
C LYS A 234 8.79 -34.51 9.59
N ARG A 235 7.71 -35.29 9.44
CA ARG A 235 7.01 -35.90 10.58
C ARG A 235 7.93 -36.82 11.38
N SER A 236 8.93 -37.45 10.75
CA SER A 236 9.99 -38.22 11.41
C SER A 236 10.76 -37.38 12.43
N ASP A 237 11.25 -36.22 11.99
CA ASP A 237 12.12 -35.36 12.78
C ASP A 237 11.34 -34.72 13.94
N ALA A 238 10.03 -34.51 13.78
CA ALA A 238 9.16 -34.02 14.86
C ALA A 238 9.02 -35.03 16.01
N TYR A 239 9.02 -36.34 15.74
CA TYR A 239 8.99 -37.36 16.79
C TYR A 239 10.32 -37.45 17.52
N ASP A 240 11.44 -37.33 16.80
CA ASP A 240 12.78 -37.30 17.40
C ASP A 240 12.98 -36.06 18.29
N THR A 241 12.40 -34.91 17.91
CA THR A 241 12.49 -33.67 18.70
C THR A 241 11.60 -33.71 19.96
N LEU A 242 10.45 -34.39 19.90
CA LEU A 242 9.50 -34.48 21.03
C LEU A 242 9.87 -35.58 22.03
N ASN A 243 10.77 -36.50 21.67
CA ASN A 243 11.15 -37.60 22.55
C ASN A 243 12.67 -37.82 22.62
N PRO A 244 13.47 -36.82 23.04
CA PRO A 244 14.93 -36.94 23.12
C PRO A 244 15.41 -37.94 24.18
N LYS A 245 14.51 -38.54 24.97
CA LYS A 245 14.84 -39.39 26.13
C LYS A 245 14.79 -40.90 25.87
N LEU A 246 14.48 -41.36 24.67
CA LEU A 246 14.40 -42.81 24.39
C LEU A 246 15.53 -43.38 23.52
N SER A 247 16.52 -42.58 23.12
CA SER A 247 17.61 -43.05 22.24
C SER A 247 18.96 -43.22 22.95
N HIS A 248 19.00 -43.33 24.28
CA HIS A 248 20.27 -43.36 25.02
C HIS A 248 20.53 -44.59 25.92
N ASP A 249 19.65 -45.60 25.93
CA ASP A 249 19.75 -46.73 26.87
C ASP A 249 20.10 -48.08 26.21
N ASP A 250 20.93 -48.10 25.17
CA ASP A 250 21.46 -49.37 24.62
C ASP A 250 22.87 -49.22 24.01
N GLU A 251 23.77 -48.53 24.72
CA GLU A 251 25.21 -48.80 24.57
C GLU A 251 25.65 -49.68 25.73
N GLY A 252 25.86 -50.95 25.38
CA GLY A 252 26.46 -51.94 26.24
C GLY A 252 27.78 -51.47 26.84
N SER A 253 27.98 -51.88 28.07
CA SER A 253 29.23 -51.86 28.80
C SER A 253 30.39 -52.42 27.96
N GLU A 254 31.27 -51.55 27.46
CA GLU A 254 32.66 -51.91 27.20
C GLU A 254 33.55 -51.04 28.09
N GLU A 255 33.94 -51.66 29.20
CA GLU A 255 34.92 -51.21 30.17
C GLU A 255 36.28 -50.99 29.49
N LYS A 256 36.63 -49.74 29.21
CA LYS A 256 38.01 -49.34 28.86
C LYS A 256 38.59 -48.44 29.95
N SER A 257 39.23 -49.14 30.90
CA SER A 257 40.50 -48.79 31.56
C SER A 257 41.01 -47.36 31.35
N LEU A 258 40.93 -46.57 32.43
CA LEU A 258 41.69 -45.34 32.61
C LEU A 258 43.19 -45.55 32.32
N VAL A 259 43.74 -44.76 31.42
CA VAL A 259 45.16 -44.39 31.43
C VAL A 259 45.22 -42.88 31.53
N ALA A 260 45.64 -42.39 32.69
CA ALA A 260 45.88 -40.99 32.96
C ALA A 260 47.17 -40.54 32.28
N THR A 261 47.10 -39.47 31.49
CA THR A 261 48.26 -38.65 31.13
C THR A 261 48.04 -37.22 31.60
N PRO A 262 48.97 -36.62 32.36
CA PRO A 262 48.94 -35.22 32.75
C PRO A 262 49.72 -34.35 31.75
N GLY A 263 49.24 -33.12 31.58
CA GLY A 263 49.91 -32.06 30.80
C GLY A 263 49.02 -31.60 29.63
N GLU A 264 48.83 -30.32 29.34
CA GLU A 264 49.53 -29.14 29.79
C GLU A 264 48.67 -27.91 29.46
N ASN A 265 48.90 -26.89 30.26
CA ASN A 265 48.31 -25.56 30.30
C ASN A 265 48.48 -24.78 28.97
N LYS A 266 47.50 -23.96 28.57
CA LYS A 266 47.63 -22.49 28.33
C LYS A 266 46.51 -21.89 27.47
N ASP A 267 45.86 -20.89 28.06
CA ASP A 267 45.64 -19.55 27.52
C ASP A 267 45.45 -19.41 26.00
N SER A 268 44.29 -18.89 25.60
CA SER A 268 44.22 -17.62 24.86
C SER A 268 42.78 -17.15 24.69
N ALA A 269 42.52 -15.98 25.24
CA ALA A 269 41.37 -15.15 24.97
C ALA A 269 41.29 -14.81 23.47
N LEU A 270 40.07 -14.65 22.94
CA LEU A 270 39.77 -13.52 22.06
C LEU A 270 38.26 -13.24 22.02
N THR A 271 37.87 -12.27 22.85
CA THR A 271 36.75 -11.36 22.61
C THR A 271 36.86 -10.72 21.23
N ALA A 272 35.80 -10.79 20.42
CA ALA A 272 35.57 -9.83 19.35
C ALA A 272 34.07 -9.51 19.25
N ARG A 273 33.72 -8.36 19.84
CA ARG A 273 32.54 -7.57 19.50
C ARG A 273 32.60 -7.18 18.02
N TYR A 274 31.51 -7.29 17.28
CA TYR A 274 31.22 -6.34 16.20
C TYR A 274 29.71 -6.05 16.16
N TYR A 275 29.44 -4.77 16.36
CA TYR A 275 28.25 -3.92 16.14
C TYR A 275 26.87 -4.55 15.97
#